data_AF-A0A4Q6I5J4-F1
#
_entry.id   AF-A0A4Q6I5J4-F1
#
_cell.length_a   1.000
_cell.length_b   1.000
_cell.length_c   1.000
_cell.angle_alpha   90.00
_cell.angle_beta   90.00
_cell.angle_gamma   90.00
#
_symmetry.space_group_name_H-M   'P 1'
#
loop_
_entity.id
_entity.type
_entity.pdbx_description
1 polymer ?
#
loop_
_entity_poly.entity_id
_entity_poly.type
_entity_poly.pdbx_seq_one_letter_code
_entity_poly.pdbx_strand_id
1 'polypeptide(L)'
;MNLTLLVLKDNRPVLLPTWKCKYHRELKRYSVPDDVVDDRLGVPNDENFENPYREVHTLYGVVFKKYNLVTSVSLQENIMFLFGKNPVSGCDAFFVFRLQKNLLDGILQYGLELDNHMILGSGIINKRDISYEKYTRDLFEFVKTRMAMISFSRQSTRTHMLNFFNDRGELFDTMYQNTVVCDTKINSITNDKYDIIRFD
;
A
#
# COMPACT_ATOMS: atom_id res chain seq x y z
N MET A 1 -3.61 -0.06 13.81
CA MET A 1 -3.58 -1.12 12.77
C MET A 1 -2.49 -2.14 13.13
N ASN A 2 -2.73 -3.44 12.95
CA ASN A 2 -1.74 -4.50 13.23
C ASN A 2 -1.85 -5.60 12.16
N LEU A 3 -1.03 -5.51 11.13
CA LEU A 3 -1.08 -6.37 9.95
C LEU A 3 0.28 -7.00 9.68
N THR A 4 0.30 -8.23 9.18
CA THR A 4 1.48 -8.92 8.68
C THR A 4 1.38 -9.02 7.16
N LEU A 5 2.46 -8.69 6.46
CA LEU A 5 2.55 -8.92 5.02
C LEU A 5 3.09 -10.32 4.74
N LEU A 6 2.28 -11.12 4.06
CA LEU A 6 2.61 -12.46 3.60
C LEU A 6 2.49 -12.54 2.08
N VAL A 7 2.75 -13.72 1.52
CA VAL A 7 2.71 -13.97 0.08
C VAL A 7 1.93 -15.24 -0.18
N LEU A 8 1.08 -15.21 -1.21
CA LEU A 8 0.34 -16.35 -1.73
C LEU A 8 1.23 -17.21 -2.64
N LYS A 9 0.84 -18.46 -2.94
CA LYS A 9 1.60 -19.41 -3.79
C LYS A 9 1.79 -18.91 -5.23
N ASP A 10 0.90 -18.05 -5.71
CA ASP A 10 1.03 -17.35 -7.00
C ASP A 10 1.88 -16.06 -6.90
N ASN A 11 2.58 -15.90 -5.78
CA ASN A 11 3.45 -14.78 -5.41
C ASN A 11 2.75 -13.44 -5.15
N ARG A 12 1.43 -13.40 -5.06
CA ARG A 12 0.71 -12.16 -4.73
C ARG A 12 0.89 -11.79 -3.26
N PRO A 13 1.19 -10.53 -2.94
CA PRO A 13 1.27 -10.08 -1.56
C PRO A 13 -0.12 -9.99 -0.94
N VAL A 14 -0.21 -10.33 0.34
CA VAL A 14 -1.44 -10.23 1.13
C VAL A 14 -1.13 -9.61 2.48
N LEU A 15 -1.93 -8.63 2.89
CA LEU A 15 -1.90 -8.08 4.25
C LEU A 15 -2.94 -8.81 5.08
N LEU A 16 -2.53 -9.49 6.15
CA LEU A 16 -3.43 -10.19 7.05
C LEU A 16 -3.37 -9.63 8.47
N PRO A 17 -4.47 -9.65 9.23
CA PRO A 17 -4.43 -9.31 10.64
C PRO A 17 -3.45 -10.20 11.40
N THR A 18 -2.51 -9.60 12.13
CA THR A 18 -1.43 -10.34 12.81
C THR A 18 -1.96 -11.40 13.77
N TRP A 19 -3.12 -11.17 14.39
CA TRP A 19 -3.75 -12.10 15.32
C TRP A 19 -4.23 -13.40 14.66
N LYS A 20 -4.46 -13.40 13.34
CA LYS A 20 -4.75 -14.62 12.56
C LYS A 20 -3.50 -15.39 12.15
N CYS A 21 -2.32 -14.80 12.29
CA CYS A 21 -1.08 -15.36 11.76
C CYS A 21 -0.26 -16.03 12.86
N LYS A 22 0.27 -17.24 12.60
CA LYS A 22 1.21 -17.94 13.47
C LYS A 22 2.54 -18.12 12.75
N TYR A 23 3.63 -17.69 13.36
CA TYR A 23 4.97 -17.90 12.82
C TYR A 23 5.55 -19.24 13.30
N HIS A 24 5.99 -20.07 12.37
CA HIS A 24 6.67 -21.34 12.63
C HIS A 24 8.15 -21.19 12.37
N ARG A 25 8.94 -21.02 13.46
CA ARG A 25 10.38 -20.73 13.38
C ARG A 25 11.17 -21.82 12.66
N GLU A 26 10.85 -23.08 12.92
CA GLU A 26 11.48 -24.27 12.30
C GLU A 26 11.36 -24.24 10.77
N LEU A 27 10.21 -23.78 10.28
CA LEU A 27 9.86 -23.77 8.85
C LEU A 27 10.09 -22.39 8.21
N LYS A 28 10.51 -21.40 9.00
CA LYS A 28 10.64 -19.98 8.60
C LYS A 28 9.43 -19.45 7.81
N ARG A 29 8.23 -19.89 8.17
CA ARG A 29 6.98 -19.54 7.47
C ARG A 29 5.88 -19.16 8.43
N TYR A 30 4.92 -18.42 7.91
CA TYR A 30 3.67 -18.16 8.61
C TYR A 30 2.61 -19.19 8.21
N SER A 31 1.66 -19.42 9.10
CA SER A 31 0.40 -20.12 8.81
C SER A 31 -0.78 -19.33 9.37
N VAL A 32 -1.97 -19.61 8.87
CA VAL A 32 -3.25 -19.06 9.33
C VAL A 32 -4.16 -20.25 9.71
N PRO A 33 -4.67 -20.36 10.94
CA PRO A 33 -5.50 -21.50 11.33
C PRO A 33 -6.83 -21.55 10.56
N ASP A 34 -7.25 -22.75 10.16
CA ASP A 34 -8.60 -23.09 9.66
C ASP A 34 -9.15 -22.20 8.52
N ASP A 35 -8.27 -21.69 7.65
CA ASP A 35 -8.66 -20.79 6.56
C ASP A 35 -8.18 -21.32 5.21
N VAL A 36 -9.02 -21.21 4.17
CA VAL A 36 -8.68 -21.49 2.76
C VAL A 36 -7.44 -20.71 2.32
N VAL A 37 -7.16 -19.60 3.01
CA VAL A 37 -5.97 -18.78 2.81
C VAL A 37 -4.67 -19.52 3.16
N ASP A 38 -4.63 -20.38 4.18
CA ASP A 38 -3.39 -21.07 4.59
C ASP A 38 -2.85 -21.99 3.49
N ASP A 39 -3.74 -22.75 2.86
CA ASP A 39 -3.42 -23.59 1.72
C ASP A 39 -2.93 -22.78 0.51
N ARG A 40 -3.24 -21.49 0.46
CA ARG A 40 -2.78 -20.56 -0.56
C ARG A 40 -1.52 -19.80 -0.15
N LEU A 41 -1.06 -19.86 1.10
CA LEU A 41 0.16 -19.18 1.52
C LEU A 41 1.41 -19.88 0.96
N GLY A 42 2.37 -19.06 0.56
CA GLY A 42 3.67 -19.48 0.05
C GLY A 42 4.80 -18.73 0.75
N VAL A 43 6.02 -19.08 0.35
CA VAL A 43 7.22 -18.28 0.62
C VAL A 43 7.54 -17.54 -0.67
N PRO A 44 7.95 -16.26 -0.62
CA PRO A 44 8.35 -15.54 -1.83
C PRO A 44 9.42 -16.31 -2.60
N ASN A 45 9.26 -16.41 -3.92
CA ASN A 45 10.26 -16.98 -4.80
C ASN A 45 11.13 -15.87 -5.41
N ASP A 46 12.28 -15.64 -4.80
CA ASP A 46 13.25 -14.61 -5.22
C ASP A 46 13.93 -14.89 -6.57
N GLU A 47 13.82 -16.12 -7.09
CA GLU A 47 14.46 -16.54 -8.35
C GLU A 47 13.67 -16.12 -9.60
N ASN A 48 12.40 -15.70 -9.44
CA ASN A 48 11.59 -15.24 -10.55
C ASN A 48 11.73 -13.72 -10.76
N PHE A 49 12.68 -13.33 -11.61
CA PHE A 49 12.96 -11.93 -11.93
C PHE A 49 11.81 -11.20 -12.65
N GLU A 50 10.90 -11.93 -13.30
CA GLU A 50 9.73 -11.35 -13.98
C GLU A 50 8.57 -11.08 -13.03
N ASN A 51 8.71 -11.39 -11.75
CA ASN A 51 7.64 -11.23 -10.79
C ASN A 51 7.34 -9.75 -10.50
N PRO A 52 6.12 -9.26 -10.79
CA PRO A 52 5.77 -7.86 -10.57
C PRO A 52 5.79 -7.45 -9.09
N TYR A 53 5.76 -8.41 -8.16
CA TYR A 53 5.69 -8.16 -6.71
C TYR A 53 7.04 -8.26 -6.01
N ARG A 54 8.14 -8.44 -6.75
CA ARG A 54 9.48 -8.69 -6.19
C ARG A 54 9.93 -7.64 -5.18
N GLU A 55 9.62 -6.36 -5.42
CA GLU A 55 9.98 -5.27 -4.49
C GLU A 55 9.29 -5.41 -3.13
N VAL A 56 8.09 -5.99 -3.10
CA VAL A 56 7.27 -6.18 -1.89
C VAL A 56 7.64 -7.47 -1.16
N HIS A 57 8.19 -8.46 -1.86
CA HIS A 57 8.64 -9.73 -1.27
C HIS A 57 9.76 -9.55 -0.23
N THR A 58 10.59 -8.53 -0.39
CA THR A 58 11.61 -8.14 0.63
C THR A 58 11.00 -7.83 1.99
N LEU A 59 9.70 -7.52 2.03
CA LEU A 59 8.94 -7.21 3.24
C LEU A 59 8.20 -8.43 3.81
N TYR A 60 8.42 -9.63 3.29
CA TYR A 60 7.74 -10.84 3.75
C TYR A 60 7.92 -11.04 5.27
N GLY A 61 6.80 -11.19 5.97
CA GLY A 61 6.74 -11.37 7.41
C GLY A 61 6.88 -10.09 8.23
N VAL A 62 6.98 -8.91 7.60
CA VAL A 62 6.97 -7.63 8.33
C VAL A 62 5.62 -7.44 9.04
N VAL A 63 5.68 -7.01 10.30
CA VAL A 63 4.51 -6.65 11.09
C VAL A 63 4.39 -5.14 11.15
N PHE A 64 3.35 -4.61 10.51
CA PHE A 64 3.00 -3.19 10.46
C PHE A 64 2.07 -2.82 11.62
N LYS A 65 2.54 -1.94 12.49
CA LYS A 65 1.81 -1.48 13.69
C LYS A 65 1.43 -0.02 13.65
N LYS A 66 2.07 0.75 12.76
CA LYS A 66 1.92 2.19 12.62
C LYS A 66 1.52 2.49 11.20
N TYR A 67 0.70 3.53 11.03
CA TYR A 67 0.28 3.96 9.71
C TYR A 67 -0.02 5.44 9.68
N ASN A 68 0.16 6.02 8.50
CA ASN A 68 -0.35 7.34 8.17
C ASN A 68 -1.25 7.21 6.93
N LEU A 69 -2.24 8.09 6.86
CA LEU A 69 -3.25 8.09 5.81
C LEU A 69 -3.24 9.44 5.10
N VAL A 70 -3.13 9.42 3.78
CA VAL A 70 -3.36 10.60 2.94
C VAL A 70 -4.69 10.44 2.25
N THR A 71 -5.55 11.43 2.43
CA THR A 71 -6.90 11.43 1.86
C THR A 71 -7.22 12.78 1.22
N SER A 72 -8.18 12.76 0.30
CA SER A 72 -8.78 13.95 -0.26
C SER A 72 -10.23 13.69 -0.58
N VAL A 73 -11.07 14.72 -0.43
CA VAL A 73 -12.46 14.68 -0.88
C VAL A 73 -12.58 14.40 -2.38
N SER A 74 -11.57 14.83 -3.15
CA SER A 74 -11.56 14.77 -4.62
C SER A 74 -11.01 13.47 -5.19
N LEU A 75 -10.30 12.68 -4.38
CA LEU A 75 -9.72 11.39 -4.81
C LEU A 75 -10.69 10.24 -4.54
N GLN A 76 -10.67 9.19 -5.36
CA GLN A 76 -11.47 7.99 -5.11
C GLN A 76 -10.81 7.05 -4.09
N GLU A 77 -9.49 7.12 -3.98
CA GLU A 77 -8.67 6.25 -3.16
C GLU A 77 -7.89 7.09 -2.15
N ASN A 78 -7.65 6.51 -0.98
CA ASN A 78 -6.68 6.98 -0.02
C ASN A 78 -5.31 6.40 -0.36
N ILE A 79 -4.25 7.06 0.09
CA ILE A 79 -2.89 6.53 0.04
C ILE A 79 -2.51 6.16 1.47
N MET A 80 -2.18 4.89 1.68
CA MET A 80 -1.85 4.37 3.00
C MET A 80 -0.34 4.13 3.09
N PHE A 81 0.26 4.65 4.15
CA PHE A 81 1.66 4.43 4.50
C PHE A 81 1.67 3.54 5.74
N LEU A 82 2.25 2.35 5.62
CA LEU A 82 2.45 1.45 6.75
C LEU A 82 3.89 1.49 7.21
N PHE A 83 4.09 1.44 8.52
CA PHE A 83 5.39 1.34 9.16
C PHE A 83 5.42 0.17 10.13
N GLY A 84 6.47 -0.62 10.03
CA GLY A 84 6.54 -1.92 10.68
C GLY A 84 7.96 -2.39 10.89
N LYS A 85 8.06 -3.57 11.48
CA LYS A 85 9.33 -4.23 11.75
C LYS A 85 9.22 -5.70 11.43
N ASN A 86 10.24 -6.23 10.77
CA ASN A 86 10.35 -7.68 10.60
C ASN A 86 10.77 -8.31 11.95
N PRO A 87 9.98 -9.22 12.53
CA PRO A 87 10.28 -9.81 13.82
C PRO A 87 11.48 -10.77 13.78
N VAL A 88 11.85 -11.26 12.59
CA VAL A 88 12.96 -12.20 12.39
C VAL A 88 14.27 -11.46 12.17
N SER A 89 14.31 -10.51 11.22
CA SER A 89 15.54 -9.76 10.90
C SER A 89 15.74 -8.52 11.78
N GLY A 90 14.68 -8.03 12.42
CA GLY A 90 14.71 -6.80 13.20
C GLY A 90 14.82 -5.52 12.37
N CYS A 91 14.70 -5.60 11.04
CA CYS A 91 14.72 -4.43 10.17
C CYS A 91 13.38 -3.69 10.21
N ASP A 92 13.45 -2.36 10.32
CA ASP A 92 12.30 -1.47 10.19
C ASP A 92 11.98 -1.31 8.69
N ALA A 93 10.69 -1.21 8.35
CA ALA A 93 10.24 -1.19 6.96
C ALA A 93 9.02 -0.29 6.77
N PHE A 94 8.85 0.17 5.53
CA PHE A 94 7.66 0.89 5.10
C PHE A 94 7.01 0.21 3.89
N PHE A 95 5.70 0.40 3.77
CA PHE A 95 4.93 -0.03 2.61
C PHE A 95 3.88 1.02 2.27
N VAL A 96 3.78 1.40 1.00
CA VAL A 96 2.87 2.43 0.50
C VAL A 96 1.97 1.82 -0.57
N PHE A 97 0.66 1.98 -0.39
CA PHE A 97 -0.31 1.45 -1.34
C PHE A 97 -1.60 2.28 -1.36
N ARG A 98 -2.38 2.11 -2.42
CA ARG A 98 -3.70 2.72 -2.60
C ARG A 98 -4.76 1.88 -1.91
N LEU A 99 -5.72 2.56 -1.28
CA LEU A 99 -6.81 1.93 -0.59
C LEU A 99 -8.12 2.64 -0.93
N GLN A 100 -9.12 1.89 -1.39
CA GLN A 100 -10.47 2.46 -1.57
C GLN A 100 -11.02 2.96 -0.23
N LYS A 101 -11.69 4.12 -0.26
CA LYS A 101 -12.07 4.89 0.94
C LYS A 101 -12.79 4.08 2.03
N ASN A 102 -13.58 3.08 1.64
CA ASN A 102 -14.45 2.34 2.55
C ASN A 102 -13.88 0.97 2.97
N LEU A 103 -12.64 0.65 2.62
CA LEU A 103 -12.06 -0.68 2.86
C LEU A 103 -11.18 -0.77 4.11
N LEU A 104 -10.92 0.34 4.82
CA LEU A 104 -10.01 0.33 5.97
C LEU A 104 -10.45 -0.66 7.07
N ASP A 105 -11.73 -0.65 7.45
CA ASP A 105 -12.28 -1.57 8.45
C ASP A 105 -12.24 -3.02 7.96
N GLY A 106 -12.48 -3.24 6.67
CA GLY A 106 -12.41 -4.56 6.04
C GLY A 106 -11.02 -5.19 6.13
N ILE A 107 -9.96 -4.40 5.91
CA ILE A 107 -8.57 -4.90 6.01
C ILE A 107 -8.28 -5.41 7.43
N LEU A 108 -8.73 -4.69 8.46
CA LEU A 108 -8.46 -5.05 9.86
C LEU A 108 -9.16 -6.35 10.28
N GLN A 109 -10.28 -6.68 9.63
CA GLN A 109 -11.07 -7.88 9.93
C GLN A 109 -10.66 -9.08 9.06
N TYR A 110 -10.49 -8.86 7.76
CA TYR A 110 -10.37 -9.92 6.75
C TYR A 110 -9.02 -9.94 6.04
N GLY A 111 -8.24 -8.86 6.13
CA GLY A 111 -7.03 -8.67 5.35
C GLY A 111 -7.32 -8.14 3.94
N LEU A 112 -6.29 -8.13 3.10
CA LEU A 112 -6.32 -7.58 1.75
C LEU A 112 -5.30 -8.27 0.85
N GLU A 113 -5.78 -8.89 -0.22
CA GLU A 113 -4.94 -9.29 -1.35
C GLU A 113 -4.55 -8.03 -2.14
N LEU A 114 -3.26 -7.86 -2.41
CA LEU A 114 -2.72 -6.68 -3.07
C LEU A 114 -2.44 -6.99 -4.54
N ASP A 115 -2.94 -6.16 -5.42
CA ASP A 115 -2.56 -6.16 -6.83
C ASP A 115 -1.42 -5.16 -7.12
N ASN A 116 -0.82 -5.27 -8.30
CA ASN A 116 0.31 -4.41 -8.69
C ASN A 116 -0.08 -2.94 -8.90
N HIS A 117 -1.35 -2.63 -9.13
CA HIS A 117 -1.84 -1.26 -9.33
C HIS A 117 -2.06 -0.54 -7.99
N MET A 118 -2.30 -1.30 -6.92
CA MET A 118 -2.40 -0.79 -5.57
C MET A 118 -1.03 -0.38 -5.01
N ILE A 119 0.04 -1.08 -5.37
CA ILE A 119 1.38 -0.86 -4.79
C ILE A 119 2.00 0.43 -5.33
N LEU A 120 2.44 1.31 -4.43
CA LEU A 120 3.10 2.58 -4.75
C LEU A 120 4.58 2.58 -4.38
N GLY A 121 4.96 1.79 -3.38
CA GLY A 121 6.36 1.59 -3.01
C GLY A 121 6.54 0.77 -1.75
N SER A 122 7.75 0.25 -1.56
CA SER A 122 8.17 -0.54 -0.41
C SER A 122 9.63 -0.26 -0.11
N GLY A 123 10.06 -0.51 1.13
CA GLY A 123 11.48 -0.49 1.44
C GLY A 123 11.83 -0.70 2.91
N ILE A 124 13.12 -0.86 3.16
CA ILE A 124 13.71 -0.95 4.49
C ILE A 124 14.12 0.45 4.95
N ILE A 125 13.78 0.79 6.20
CA ILE A 125 14.07 2.09 6.81
C ILE A 125 15.45 2.03 7.46
N ASN A 126 16.40 2.77 6.89
CA ASN A 126 17.77 2.85 7.41
C ASN A 126 17.99 3.99 8.42
N LYS A 127 17.08 4.98 8.48
CA LYS A 127 17.19 6.15 9.38
C LYS A 127 16.24 6.01 10.55
N ARG A 128 16.76 5.89 11.77
CA ARG A 128 15.98 5.59 12.99
C ARG A 128 15.46 6.82 13.74
N ASP A 129 15.93 8.02 13.40
CA ASP A 129 15.67 9.25 14.19
C ASP A 129 14.76 10.26 13.46
N ILE A 130 13.76 9.78 12.73
CA ILE A 130 12.75 10.63 12.10
C ILE A 130 11.36 10.16 12.52
N SER A 131 10.46 11.11 12.77
CA SER A 131 9.06 10.77 13.05
C SER A 131 8.39 10.19 11.82
N TYR A 132 7.40 9.31 12.01
CA TYR A 132 6.67 8.73 10.88
C TYR A 132 5.91 9.81 10.09
N GLU A 133 5.43 10.89 10.74
CA GLU A 133 4.83 12.03 10.05
C GLU A 133 5.79 12.69 9.08
N LYS A 134 7.02 12.99 9.53
CA LYS A 134 8.05 13.59 8.67
C LYS A 134 8.42 12.63 7.53
N TYR A 135 8.66 11.36 7.86
CA TYR A 135 9.01 10.36 6.85
C TYR A 135 7.89 10.14 5.82
N THR A 136 6.64 10.28 6.22
CA THR A 136 5.49 10.20 5.30
C THR A 136 5.49 11.32 4.29
N ARG A 137 5.86 12.55 4.67
CA ARG A 137 5.98 13.67 3.72
C ARG A 137 7.08 13.37 2.70
N ASP A 138 8.25 12.93 3.18
CA ASP A 138 9.40 12.59 2.32
C ASP A 138 9.04 11.45 1.35
N LEU A 139 8.37 10.40 1.85
CA LEU A 139 7.91 9.29 1.01
C LEU A 139 6.84 9.72 0.02
N PHE A 140 5.90 10.59 0.43
CA PHE A 140 4.85 11.08 -0.46
C PHE A 140 5.44 11.81 -1.66
N GLU A 141 6.40 12.71 -1.45
CA GLU A 141 7.10 13.40 -2.55
C GLU A 141 7.82 12.43 -3.49
N PHE A 142 8.34 11.31 -2.97
CA PHE A 142 8.94 10.27 -3.79
C PHE A 142 7.90 9.48 -4.60
N VAL A 143 6.80 9.05 -3.95
CA VAL A 143 5.81 8.17 -4.59
C VAL A 143 4.79 8.91 -5.44
N LYS A 144 4.57 10.23 -5.26
CA LYS A 144 3.55 10.99 -6.00
C LYS A 144 3.74 10.92 -7.52
N THR A 145 4.98 10.82 -7.99
CA THR A 145 5.34 10.69 -9.42
C THR A 145 4.89 9.34 -10.01
N ARG A 146 4.74 8.31 -9.17
CA ARG A 146 4.25 6.97 -9.53
C ARG A 146 2.72 6.87 -9.43
N MET A 147 2.05 7.88 -8.87
CA MET A 147 0.60 7.88 -8.72
C MET A 147 -0.07 8.31 -10.02
N ALA A 148 -0.41 7.32 -10.86
CA ALA A 148 -1.38 7.51 -11.93
C ALA A 148 -2.80 7.36 -11.39
N MET A 149 -3.57 8.44 -11.35
CA MET A 149 -4.98 8.43 -10.97
C MET A 149 -5.84 8.34 -12.22
N ILE A 150 -6.90 7.53 -12.17
CA ILE A 150 -7.88 7.49 -13.24
C ILE A 150 -8.94 8.55 -12.91
N SER A 151 -8.97 9.62 -13.70
CA SER A 151 -9.97 10.68 -13.58
C SER A 151 -11.20 10.34 -14.41
N PHE A 152 -12.33 10.76 -13.86
CA PHE A 152 -13.67 10.70 -14.44
C PHE A 152 -13.76 11.47 -15.76
N SER A 153 -14.86 11.18 -16.48
CA SER A 153 -15.27 11.64 -17.82
C SER A 153 -15.21 13.14 -18.14
N ARG A 154 -14.67 14.01 -17.29
CA ARG A 154 -14.48 15.44 -17.53
C ARG A 154 -13.05 15.86 -17.21
N GLN A 155 -12.37 16.37 -18.24
CA GLN A 155 -11.09 17.05 -18.13
C GLN A 155 -11.17 18.15 -17.08
N SER A 156 -10.36 18.04 -16.03
CA SER A 156 -10.02 19.19 -15.21
C SER A 156 -8.71 18.92 -14.51
N THR A 157 -7.69 19.69 -14.84
CA THR A 157 -6.56 19.94 -13.94
C THR A 157 -7.14 20.53 -12.66
N ARG A 158 -7.10 19.77 -11.57
CA ARG A 158 -7.64 20.22 -10.28
C ARG A 158 -6.48 20.39 -9.31
N THR A 159 -6.54 21.45 -8.52
CA THR A 159 -5.78 21.51 -7.28
C THR A 159 -6.49 20.63 -6.26
N HIS A 160 -5.79 19.64 -5.76
CA HIS A 160 -6.27 18.71 -4.75
C HIS A 160 -5.70 19.10 -3.40
N MET A 161 -6.59 19.32 -2.43
CA MET A 161 -6.19 19.38 -1.03
C MET A 161 -6.04 17.95 -0.51
N LEU A 162 -4.83 17.61 -0.10
CA LEU A 162 -4.44 16.34 0.50
C LEU A 162 -4.23 16.55 1.99
N ASN A 163 -4.95 15.78 2.79
CA ASN A 163 -4.86 15.81 4.24
C ASN A 163 -4.14 14.56 4.76
N PHE A 164 -3.18 14.76 5.65
CA PHE A 164 -2.34 13.71 6.20
C PHE A 164 -2.72 13.46 7.66
N PHE A 165 -3.14 12.24 7.95
CA PHE A 165 -3.57 11.81 9.27
C PHE A 165 -2.62 10.74 9.81
N ASN A 166 -2.31 10.80 11.10
CA ASN A 166 -1.54 9.76 11.77
C ASN A 166 -2.43 8.61 12.29
N ASP A 167 -1.82 7.62 12.93
CA ASP A 167 -2.52 6.45 13.48
C ASP A 167 -3.46 6.75 14.66
N ARG A 168 -3.47 8.00 15.15
CA ARG A 168 -4.40 8.52 16.16
C ARG A 168 -5.57 9.29 15.54
N GLY A 169 -5.59 9.45 14.22
CA GLY A 169 -6.58 10.27 13.52
C GLY A 169 -6.29 11.77 13.60
N GLU A 170 -5.11 12.18 14.05
CA GLU A 170 -4.73 13.60 14.14
C GLU A 170 -4.24 14.07 12.77
N LEU A 171 -4.78 15.20 12.31
CA LEU A 171 -4.29 15.90 11.12
C LEU A 171 -2.93 16.52 11.43
N PHE A 172 -1.87 16.11 10.74
CA PHE A 172 -0.52 16.62 10.95
C PHE A 172 0.05 17.40 9.76
N ASP A 173 -0.58 17.30 8.59
CA ASP A 173 -0.19 18.06 7.41
C ASP A 173 -1.35 18.25 6.43
N THR A 174 -1.27 19.33 5.67
CA THR A 174 -2.16 19.60 4.54
C THR A 174 -1.32 20.10 3.38
N MET A 175 -1.47 19.47 2.21
CA MET A 175 -0.72 19.77 1.01
C MET A 175 -1.68 20.04 -0.14
N TYR A 176 -1.37 21.05 -0.96
CA TYR A 176 -2.12 21.34 -2.17
C TYR A 176 -1.30 20.84 -3.35
N GLN A 177 -1.84 19.87 -4.09
CA GLN A 177 -1.17 19.28 -5.24
C GLN A 177 -1.98 19.48 -6.51
N ASN A 178 -1.33 19.96 -7.55
CA ASN A 178 -1.94 20.05 -8.86
C ASN A 178 -1.83 18.70 -9.56
N THR A 179 -2.82 18.40 -10.40
CA THR A 179 -2.74 17.26 -11.30
C THR A 179 -2.69 17.70 -12.74
N VAL A 180 -1.91 16.96 -13.53
CA VAL A 180 -1.79 17.11 -14.98
C VAL A 180 -2.30 15.86 -15.66
N VAL A 181 -2.96 16.02 -16.82
CA VAL A 181 -3.37 14.89 -17.65
C VAL A 181 -2.15 14.37 -18.39
N CYS A 182 -1.85 13.09 -18.23
CA CYS A 182 -0.71 12.43 -18.88
C CYS A 182 -1.11 11.56 -20.07
N ASP A 183 -2.31 10.97 -20.03
CA ASP A 183 -2.82 10.09 -21.07
C ASP A 183 -4.35 10.07 -21.05
N THR A 184 -4.96 9.56 -22.12
CA THR A 184 -6.41 9.38 -22.26
C THR A 184 -6.69 7.98 -22.78
N LYS A 185 -7.55 7.24 -22.08
CA LYS A 185 -8.08 5.95 -22.53
C LYS A 185 -9.55 6.08 -22.92
N ILE A 186 -9.94 5.34 -23.95
CA ILE A 186 -11.33 5.21 -24.37
C ILE A 186 -11.74 3.76 -24.15
N ASN A 187 -12.80 3.53 -23.39
CA ASN A 187 -13.42 2.21 -23.31
C ASN A 187 -14.16 1.94 -24.61
N SER A 188 -13.69 0.98 -25.40
CA SER A 188 -14.23 0.66 -26.72
C SER A 188 -15.65 0.09 -26.68
N ILE A 189 -16.12 -0.39 -25.52
CA ILE A 189 -17.45 -0.99 -25.35
C ILE A 189 -18.47 0.09 -24.96
N THR A 190 -18.12 0.96 -24.01
CA THR A 190 -19.03 2.01 -23.50
C THR A 190 -18.84 3.37 -24.18
N ASN A 191 -17.77 3.52 -24.97
CA ASN A 191 -17.29 4.77 -25.54
C ASN A 191 -16.95 5.86 -24.49
N ASP A 192 -16.73 5.44 -23.24
CA ASP A 192 -16.35 6.36 -22.17
C ASP A 192 -14.88 6.75 -22.26
N LYS A 193 -14.61 8.05 -22.13
CA LYS A 193 -13.26 8.61 -22.05
C LYS A 193 -12.83 8.70 -20.59
N TYR A 194 -11.62 8.22 -20.30
CA TYR A 194 -10.96 8.30 -19.00
C TYR A 194 -9.63 9.01 -19.17
N ASP A 195 -9.39 10.04 -18.37
CA ASP A 195 -8.09 10.70 -18.35
C ASP A 195 -7.22 10.07 -17.26
N ILE A 196 -5.99 9.73 -17.60
CA ILE A 196 -4.97 9.32 -16.64
C ILE A 196 -4.25 10.60 -16.21
N ILE A 197 -4.43 10.97 -14.94
CA ILE A 197 -3.80 12.15 -14.36
C ILE A 197 -2.69 11.75 -13.39
N ARG A 198 -1.70 12.62 -13.20
CA ARG A 198 -0.64 12.47 -12.20
C ARG A 198 -0.47 13.77 -11.44
N PHE A 199 0.10 13.68 -10.25
CA PHE A 199 0.55 14.87 -9.54
C PHE A 199 1.72 15.53 -10.28
N ASP A 200 1.70 16.86 -10.33
CA ASP A 200 2.79 17.72 -10.85
C ASP A 200 3.94 17.84 -9.83
#